data_AF-A0A6A7AMM9-F1
#
_entry.id   AF-A0A6A7AMM9-F1
#
_cell.length_a   1.000
_cell.length_b   1.000
_cell.length_c   1.000
_cell.angle_alpha   90.00
_cell.angle_beta   90.00
_cell.angle_gamma   90.00
#
_symmetry.space_group_name_H-M   'P 1'
#
loop_
_entity.id
_entity.type
_entity.pdbx_description
1 polymer ?
#
loop_
_entity_poly.entity_id
_entity_poly.type
_entity_poly.pdbx_seq_one_letter_code
_entity_poly.pdbx_strand_id
1 'polypeptide(L)'
;LDRFRTFFNSTYEDVGIPETAQVLGSVGNEETQDYLVALVSTLQTPPASRHLPSTRGGKNLLEDLSRLMTAVNADDFDVERTLPLLQATLRKESDNVIWNAVYDAATES
;
A
#
# COMPACT_ATOMS: atom_id res chain seq x y z
N LEU A 1 -8.23 3.01 6.57
CA LEU A 1 -8.33 2.69 5.12
C LEU A 1 -9.41 3.49 4.41
N ASP A 2 -10.56 3.77 5.03
CA ASP A 2 -11.63 4.56 4.38
C ASP A 2 -11.20 5.98 3.98
N ARG A 3 -10.43 6.67 4.84
CA ARG A 3 -9.84 7.97 4.49
C ARG A 3 -8.99 7.90 3.22
N PHE A 4 -8.15 6.87 3.09
CA PHE A 4 -7.32 6.65 1.90
C PHE A 4 -8.19 6.40 0.66
N ARG A 5 -9.24 5.59 0.79
CA ARG A 5 -10.18 5.32 -0.31
C ARG A 5 -10.91 6.58 -0.77
N THR A 6 -11.34 7.43 0.16
CA THR A 6 -11.95 8.73 -0.16
C THR A 6 -10.96 9.63 -0.91
N PHE A 7 -9.71 9.70 -0.45
CA PHE A 7 -8.64 10.44 -1.13
C PHE A 7 -8.43 9.92 -2.56
N PHE A 8 -8.21 8.61 -2.73
CA PHE A 8 -8.01 7.99 -4.04
C PHE A 8 -9.20 8.21 -4.98
N ASN A 9 -10.43 7.98 -4.50
CA ASN A 9 -11.63 8.17 -5.31
C ASN A 9 -11.84 9.62 -5.72
N SER A 10 -11.52 10.60 -4.86
CA SER A 10 -11.63 12.02 -5.21
C SER A 10 -10.67 12.43 -6.33
N THR A 11 -9.54 11.74 -6.46
CA THR A 11 -8.55 12.03 -7.50
C THR A 11 -8.92 11.40 -8.85
N TYR A 12 -9.73 10.33 -8.85
CA TYR A 12 -10.11 9.57 -10.06
C TYR A 12 -11.63 9.50 -10.31
N GLU A 13 -12.43 10.47 -9.86
CA GLU A 13 -13.90 10.46 -10.07
C GLU A 13 -14.33 10.26 -11.54
N ASP A 14 -13.45 10.56 -12.51
CA ASP A 14 -13.71 10.43 -13.96
C ASP A 14 -13.24 9.09 -14.58
N VAL A 15 -12.47 8.27 -13.84
CA VAL A 15 -11.90 7.01 -14.32
C VAL A 15 -12.53 5.87 -13.53
N GLY A 16 -13.74 5.47 -13.92
CA GLY A 16 -14.50 4.43 -13.24
C GLY A 16 -13.73 3.11 -13.16
N ILE A 17 -13.19 2.78 -11.98
CA ILE A 17 -12.30 1.65 -11.64
C ILE A 17 -11.99 0.70 -12.82
N PRO A 18 -11.21 1.10 -13.84
CA PRO A 18 -10.76 0.19 -14.87
C PRO A 18 -9.45 -0.36 -14.33
N GLU A 19 -9.51 -1.57 -13.78
CA GLU A 19 -8.36 -2.43 -13.48
C GLU A 19 -7.10 -1.63 -13.12
N THR A 20 -7.03 -1.15 -11.88
CA THR A 20 -5.96 -0.37 -11.22
C THR A 20 -4.51 -0.60 -11.69
N ALA A 21 -4.17 -1.75 -12.27
CA ALA A 21 -2.93 -2.00 -13.00
C ALA A 21 -2.75 -1.15 -14.27
N GLN A 22 -3.80 -0.94 -15.08
CA GLN A 22 -3.77 -0.08 -16.26
C GLN A 22 -3.68 1.40 -15.87
N VAL A 23 -4.39 1.80 -14.80
CA VAL A 23 -4.33 3.17 -14.28
C VAL A 23 -2.93 3.48 -13.76
N LEU A 24 -2.36 2.63 -12.89
CA LEU A 24 -1.00 2.83 -12.39
C LEU A 24 0.09 2.70 -13.47
N GLY A 25 -0.10 1.87 -14.49
CA GLY A 25 0.81 1.81 -15.63
C GLY A 25 0.78 3.05 -16.53
N SER A 26 -0.33 3.81 -16.50
CA SER A 26 -0.51 5.07 -17.23
C SER A 26 -0.18 6.32 -16.40
N VAL A 27 -0.23 6.20 -15.08
CA VAL A 27 0.00 7.24 -14.09
C VAL A 27 1.49 7.25 -13.76
N GLY A 28 2.15 8.40 -13.91
CA GLY A 28 3.60 8.50 -13.71
C GLY A 28 4.06 8.01 -12.33
N ASN A 29 5.35 7.68 -12.22
CA ASN A 29 5.96 7.18 -10.97
C ASN A 29 5.67 8.08 -9.76
N GLU A 30 5.69 9.42 -9.93
CA GLU A 30 5.45 10.38 -8.83
C GLU A 30 4.04 10.25 -8.24
N GLU A 31 3.00 10.17 -9.06
CA GLU A 31 1.62 10.00 -8.57
C GLU A 31 1.47 8.65 -7.87
N THR A 32 2.04 7.57 -8.44
CA THR A 32 2.05 6.24 -7.83
C THR A 32 2.75 6.24 -6.46
N GLN A 33 3.87 6.95 -6.34
CA GLN A 33 4.63 7.12 -5.11
C GLN A 33 3.80 7.81 -4.03
N ASP A 34 3.13 8.93 -4.36
CA ASP A 34 2.28 9.67 -3.42
C ASP A 34 1.14 8.81 -2.86
N TYR A 35 0.53 7.97 -3.69
CA TYR A 35 -0.49 7.02 -3.24
C TYR A 35 0.06 5.96 -2.29
N LEU A 36 1.23 5.42 -2.59
CA LEU A 36 1.88 4.44 -1.72
C LEU A 36 2.27 5.07 -0.38
N VAL A 37 2.79 6.30 -0.37
CA VAL A 37 3.07 7.05 0.87
C VAL A 37 1.79 7.21 1.71
N ALA A 38 0.68 7.63 1.09
CA ALA A 38 -0.60 7.80 1.78
C ALA A 38 -1.15 6.46 2.32
N LEU A 39 -1.01 5.38 1.55
CA LEU A 39 -1.46 4.05 1.92
C LEU A 39 -0.65 3.48 3.09
N VAL A 40 0.68 3.50 2.99
CA VAL A 40 1.58 2.99 4.02
C VAL A 40 1.40 3.78 5.31
N SER A 41 1.28 5.11 5.24
CA SER A 41 0.98 5.96 6.41
C SER A 41 -0.33 5.56 7.10
N THR A 42 -1.35 5.22 6.30
CA THR A 42 -2.64 4.77 6.81
C THR A 42 -2.54 3.41 7.49
N LEU A 43 -1.75 2.48 6.94
CA LEU A 43 -1.53 1.14 7.48
C LEU A 43 -0.67 1.12 8.76
N GLN A 44 0.18 2.12 8.96
CA GLN A 44 0.96 2.28 10.20
C GLN A 44 0.11 2.74 11.40
N THR A 45 -1.03 3.41 11.14
CA THR A 45 -1.91 3.96 12.18
C THR A 45 -2.58 2.92 13.09
N PRO A 46 -3.28 1.88 12.57
CA PRO A 46 -4.03 0.94 13.40
C PRO A 46 -3.14 0.14 14.35
N PRO A 47 -3.63 -0.25 15.55
CA PRO A 47 -2.87 -1.06 16.51
C PRO A 47 -2.38 -2.39 15.94
N ALA A 48 -3.11 -2.97 14.98
CA ALA A 48 -2.79 -4.24 14.33
C ALA A 48 -1.34 -4.27 13.79
N SER A 49 -0.83 -3.18 13.21
CA SER A 49 0.55 -3.11 12.71
C SER A 49 1.61 -3.37 13.79
N ARG A 50 1.31 -3.03 15.05
CA ARG A 50 2.21 -3.23 16.20
C ARG A 50 2.13 -4.65 16.79
N HIS A 51 1.04 -5.37 16.52
CA HIS A 51 0.77 -6.70 17.07
C HIS A 51 1.04 -7.82 16.07
N LEU A 52 0.95 -7.53 14.77
CA LEU A 52 1.27 -8.49 13.73
C LEU A 52 2.78 -8.75 13.68
N PRO A 53 3.21 -10.02 13.53
CA PRO A 53 4.63 -10.38 13.46
C PRO A 53 5.31 -9.73 12.25
N SER A 54 6.63 -9.62 12.30
CA SER A 54 7.43 -9.19 11.14
C SER A 54 7.65 -10.36 10.17
N THR A 55 7.73 -10.08 8.87
CA THR A 55 8.19 -11.07 7.86
C THR A 55 9.70 -11.18 7.76
N ARG A 56 10.45 -10.25 8.37
CA ARG A 56 11.90 -10.12 8.21
C ARG A 56 12.68 -10.23 9.52
N GLY A 57 12.08 -10.86 10.53
CA GLY A 57 12.68 -11.00 11.85
C GLY A 57 12.81 -9.68 12.63
N GLY A 58 12.13 -8.61 12.18
CA GLY A 58 11.97 -7.39 12.95
C GLY A 58 10.99 -7.57 14.11
N LYS A 59 10.73 -6.47 14.85
CA LYS A 59 9.88 -6.50 16.04
C LYS A 59 8.42 -6.82 15.70
N ASN A 60 7.90 -6.21 14.64
CA ASN A 60 6.51 -6.31 14.20
C ASN A 60 6.35 -5.73 12.79
N LEU A 61 5.16 -5.89 12.22
CA LEU A 61 4.82 -5.41 10.88
C LEU A 61 4.92 -3.88 10.75
N LEU A 62 4.79 -3.11 11.83
CA LEU A 62 5.01 -1.65 11.81
C LEU A 62 6.46 -1.31 11.43
N GLU A 63 7.43 -2.09 11.88
CA GLU A 63 8.84 -1.91 11.49
C GLU A 63 9.02 -2.19 9.99
N ASP A 64 8.42 -3.27 9.49
CA ASP A 64 8.49 -3.63 8.07
C ASP A 64 7.80 -2.56 7.19
N LEU A 65 6.63 -2.05 7.62
CA LEU A 65 5.95 -0.90 6.99
C LEU A 65 6.80 0.38 7.02
N SER A 66 7.66 0.56 8.02
CA SER A 66 8.55 1.73 8.08
C SER A 66 9.68 1.60 7.06
N ARG A 67 10.21 0.39 6.83
CA ARG A 67 11.19 0.11 5.77
C ARG A 67 10.58 0.28 4.39
N LEU A 68 9.36 -0.24 4.18
CA LEU A 68 8.62 -0.01 2.96
C LEU A 68 8.39 1.49 2.70
N MET A 69 8.05 2.27 3.74
CA MET A 69 7.94 3.72 3.62
C MET A 69 9.25 4.36 3.16
N THR A 70 10.40 3.93 3.70
CA THR A 70 11.72 4.43 3.26
C THR A 70 11.99 4.10 1.79
N ALA A 71 11.72 2.86 1.36
CA ALA A 71 11.88 2.42 -0.02
C ALA A 71 10.98 3.22 -0.99
N VAL A 72 9.70 3.39 -0.63
CA VAL A 72 8.76 4.21 -1.42
C VAL A 72 9.25 5.64 -1.55
N ASN A 73 9.69 6.29 -0.48
CA ASN A 73 10.21 7.67 -0.54
C ASN A 73 11.51 7.80 -1.37
N ALA A 74 12.26 6.70 -1.54
CA ALA A 74 13.46 6.65 -2.36
C ALA A 74 13.21 6.27 -3.83
N ASP A 75 11.95 6.01 -4.20
CA ASP A 75 11.55 5.40 -5.49
C ASP A 75 12.24 4.03 -5.74
N ASP A 76 12.59 3.32 -4.67
CA ASP A 76 13.31 2.03 -4.67
C ASP A 76 12.41 0.91 -4.15
N PHE A 77 11.19 0.82 -4.67
CA PHE A 77 10.20 -0.17 -4.24
C PHE A 77 9.80 -1.11 -5.39
N ASP A 78 9.46 -2.35 -5.03
CA ASP A 78 8.95 -3.33 -5.98
C ASP A 78 7.48 -3.04 -6.32
N VAL A 79 7.25 -2.50 -7.51
CA VAL A 79 5.91 -2.21 -8.03
C VAL A 79 5.05 -3.49 -8.11
N GLU A 80 5.63 -4.63 -8.49
CA GLU A 80 4.88 -5.89 -8.63
C GLU A 80 4.36 -6.38 -7.29
N ARG A 81 5.08 -6.09 -6.19
CA ARG A 81 4.66 -6.47 -4.82
C ARG A 81 3.76 -5.45 -4.15
N THR A 82 3.90 -4.17 -4.49
CA THR A 82 3.06 -3.10 -3.91
C THR A 82 1.71 -2.94 -4.61
N LEU A 83 1.62 -3.33 -5.88
CA LEU A 83 0.40 -3.28 -6.67
C LEU A 83 -0.76 -4.12 -6.05
N PRO A 84 -0.58 -5.40 -5.67
CA PRO A 84 -1.63 -6.19 -5.02
C PRO A 84 -2.20 -5.54 -3.75
N LEU A 85 -1.34 -4.87 -2.96
CA LEU A 85 -1.77 -4.16 -1.74
C LEU A 85 -2.68 -2.98 -2.06
N LEU A 86 -2.33 -2.20 -3.09
CA LEU A 86 -3.18 -1.09 -3.55
C LEU A 86 -4.52 -1.63 -4.06
N GLN A 87 -4.49 -2.68 -4.89
CA GLN A 87 -5.70 -3.29 -5.43
C GLN A 87 -6.65 -3.80 -4.34
N ALA A 88 -6.13 -4.54 -3.36
CA ALA A 88 -6.92 -5.07 -2.25
C ALA A 88 -7.56 -3.94 -1.43
N THR A 89 -6.82 -2.85 -1.20
CA THR A 89 -7.33 -1.70 -0.46
C THR A 89 -8.48 -1.01 -1.20
N LEU A 90 -8.34 -0.81 -2.52
CA LEU A 90 -9.32 -0.13 -3.36
C LEU A 90 -10.58 -0.96 -3.59
N ARG A 91 -10.43 -2.28 -3.75
CA ARG A 91 -11.56 -3.23 -3.86
C ARG A 91 -12.32 -3.45 -2.55
N LYS A 92 -11.88 -2.80 -1.46
CA LYS A 92 -12.45 -2.97 -0.11
C LYS A 92 -12.44 -4.43 0.32
N GLU A 93 -11.35 -5.12 0.00
CA GLU A 93 -11.15 -6.49 0.45
C GLU A 93 -11.16 -6.57 1.98
N SER A 94 -11.41 -7.78 2.47
CA SER A 94 -11.34 -8.09 3.90
C SER A 94 -9.97 -7.79 4.52
N ASP A 95 -9.94 -7.47 5.81
CA ASP A 95 -8.70 -7.11 6.53
C ASP A 95 -7.62 -8.18 6.38
N ASN A 96 -7.97 -9.47 6.40
CA ASN A 96 -7.01 -10.57 6.21
C ASN A 96 -6.35 -10.53 4.83
N VAL A 97 -7.11 -10.22 3.77
CA VAL A 97 -6.55 -10.09 2.42
C VAL A 97 -5.61 -8.89 2.35
N ILE A 98 -5.99 -7.78 2.96
CA ILE A 98 -5.16 -6.56 2.99
C ILE A 98 -3.86 -6.82 3.77
N TRP A 99 -3.93 -7.41 4.97
CA TRP A 99 -2.74 -7.68 5.77
C TRP A 99 -1.82 -8.73 5.13
N ASN A 100 -2.36 -9.72 4.41
CA ASN A 100 -1.55 -10.64 3.61
C ASN A 100 -0.80 -9.89 2.49
N ALA A 101 -1.48 -9.00 1.76
CA ALA A 101 -0.83 -8.18 0.75
C ALA A 101 0.22 -7.22 1.34
N VAL A 102 0.05 -6.76 2.59
CA VAL A 102 1.09 -5.99 3.31
C VAL A 102 2.33 -6.84 3.53
N TYR A 103 2.18 -8.11 3.90
CA TYR A 103 3.33 -9.00 4.09
C TYR A 103 4.10 -9.22 2.79
N ASP A 104 3.40 -9.41 1.68
CA ASP A 104 4.03 -9.57 0.37
C ASP A 104 4.75 -8.27 -0.07
N ALA A 105 4.07 -7.12 0.05
CA ALA A 105 4.63 -5.80 -0.26
C ALA A 105 5.85 -5.46 0.62
N ALA A 106 5.82 -5.89 1.87
CA ALA A 106 6.88 -5.66 2.83
C ALA A 106 7.93 -6.77 2.83
N THR A 107 7.97 -7.66 1.84
CA THR A 107 9.05 -8.63 1.64
C THR A 107 10.03 -8.05 0.59
N GLU A 108 11.29 -7.81 0.98
CA GLU A 108 12.44 -7.32 0.14
C GLU A 108 12.60 -5.83 -0.25
N SER A 109 11.92 -4.89 0.42
CA SER A 109 12.31 -3.45 0.51
C SER A 109 13.57 -3.13 1.33
#